data_AF-A0A1E7G906-F1
#
_entry.id   AF-A0A1E7G906-F1
#
_cell.length_a   1.000
_cell.length_b   1.000
_cell.length_c   1.000
_cell.angle_alpha   90.00
_cell.angle_beta   90.00
_cell.angle_gamma   90.00
#
_symmetry.space_group_name_H-M   'P 1'
#
loop_
_entity.id
_entity.type
_entity.pdbx_description
1 polymer ?
#
loop_
_entity_poly.entity_id
_entity_poly.type
_entity_poly.pdbx_seq_one_letter_code
_entity_poly.pdbx_strand_id
1 'polypeptide(L)' 'MIHLWEYDSRRIDGVNTPQQMSDLERIGNEGWELVLIKGDIDEEGRVTAIFKRAKLETISV' A
#
# COMPACT_ATOMS: atom_id res chain seq x y z
N MET A 1 18.81 -11.62 -12.39
CA MET A 1 18.39 -11.18 -11.03
C MET A 1 16.88 -11.18 -11.01
N ILE A 2 16.26 -12.06 -10.23
CA ILE A 2 14.80 -12.11 -10.10
C ILE A 2 14.44 -11.20 -8.92
N HIS A 3 13.69 -10.13 -9.18
CA HIS A 3 13.11 -9.32 -8.11
C HIS A 3 11.83 -10.00 -7.65
N LEU A 4 11.83 -10.52 -6.42
CA LEU A 4 10.62 -11.04 -5.81
C LEU A 4 9.89 -9.88 -5.13
N TRP A 5 8.58 -9.76 -5.37
CA TRP A 5 7.75 -8.70 -4.82
C TRP A 5 6.85 -9.24 -3.70
N GLU A 6 6.75 -8.50 -2.60
CA GLU A 6 5.73 -8.68 -1.58
C GLU A 6 4.54 -7.78 -1.90
N TYR A 7 3.33 -8.26 -1.61
CA TYR A 7 2.11 -7.48 -1.73
C TYR A 7 1.37 -7.48 -0.40
N ASP A 8 0.78 -6.33 -0.05
CA ASP A 8 -0.01 -6.16 1.17
C ASP A 8 -1.24 -5.31 0.88
N SER A 9 -2.36 -5.62 1.55
CA SER A 9 -3.61 -4.87 1.43
C SER A 9 -3.87 -4.12 2.73
N ARG A 10 -4.04 -2.80 2.66
CA ARG A 10 -4.24 -1.95 3.83
C ARG A 10 -5.46 -1.08 3.66
N ARG A 11 -6.07 -0.74 4.80
CA ARG A 11 -7.19 0.19 4.89
C ARG A 11 -6.62 1.60 5.06
N ILE A 12 -6.99 2.52 4.18
CA ILE A 12 -6.60 3.94 4.26
C ILE A 12 -7.84 4.82 4.18
N ASP A 13 -7.79 6.02 4.73
CA ASP A 13 -8.91 6.96 4.63
C ASP A 13 -9.27 7.23 3.15
N GLY A 14 -10.56 7.16 2.81
CA GLY A 14 -11.08 7.35 1.46
C GLY A 14 -11.93 8.61 1.30
N VAL A 15 -12.22 9.32 2.39
CA VAL A 15 -13.15 10.46 2.42
C VAL A 15 -12.47 11.76 2.83
N ASN A 16 -11.46 11.68 3.69
CA ASN A 16 -10.67 12.78 4.20
C ASN A 16 -9.28 12.78 3.54
N THR A 17 -9.12 13.63 2.52
CA THR A 17 -7.89 13.71 1.71
C THR A 17 -6.62 14.01 2.53
N PRO A 18 -6.60 14.95 3.49
CA PRO A 18 -5.47 15.10 4.41
C PRO A 18 -5.08 13.82 5.16
N GLN A 19 -6.06 13.09 5.70
CA GLN A 19 -5.79 11.85 6.43
C GLN A 19 -5.29 10.76 5.48
N GLN A 20 -5.88 10.66 4.28
CA GLN A 20 -5.43 9.75 3.23
C GLN A 20 -3.96 9.99 2.85
N MET A 21 -3.56 11.26 2.69
CA MET A 21 -2.16 11.60 2.41
C MET A 21 -1.24 11.17 3.55
N SER A 22 -1.63 11.42 4.80
CA SER A 22 -0.85 10.99 5.96
C SER A 22 -0.70 9.47 6.05
N ASP A 23 -1.75 8.72 5.73
CA ASP A 23 -1.71 7.25 5.66
C ASP A 23 -0.74 6.78 4.57
N LEU A 24 -0.80 7.39 3.37
CA LEU A 24 0.07 7.05 2.25
C LEU A 24 1.54 7.38 2.53
N GLU A 25 1.83 8.53 3.14
CA GLU A 25 3.19 8.92 3.54
C GLU A 25 3.76 7.96 4.55
N ARG A 26 3.00 7.60 5.59
CA ARG A 26 3.44 6.63 6.61
C ARG A 26 3.76 5.28 5.97
N ILE A 27 2.88 4.77 5.11
CA ILE A 27 3.06 3.48 4.43
C ILE A 27 4.27 3.53 3.47
N GLY A 28 4.43 4.64 2.74
CA GLY A 28 5.59 4.90 1.89
C GLY A 28 6.91 4.90 2.67
N ASN A 29 6.92 5.51 3.86
CA ASN A 29 8.09 5.53 4.75
C ASN A 29 8.46 4.13 5.30
N GLU A 30 7.53 3.17 5.29
CA GLU A 30 7.79 1.76 5.59
C GLU A 30 8.37 0.98 4.38
N GLY A 31 8.58 1.66 3.25
CA GLY A 31 9.13 1.11 2.01
C GLY A 31 8.10 0.50 1.06
N TRP A 32 6.81 0.75 1.28
CA TRP A 32 5.74 0.23 0.44
C TRP A 32 5.33 1.21 -0.67
N GLU A 33 5.22 0.72 -1.89
CA GLU A 33 4.73 1.47 -3.05
C GLU A 33 3.25 1.19 -3.27
N LEU A 34 2.43 2.24 -3.40
CA LEU A 34 1.02 2.11 -3.73
C LEU A 34 0.85 1.59 -5.17
N VAL A 35 0.04 0.54 -5.33
CA VAL A 35 -0.27 -0.08 -6.63
C VAL A 35 -1.69 0.27 -7.08
N LEU A 36 -2.66 0.12 -6.17
CA LEU A 36 -4.07 0.26 -6.50
C LEU A 36 -4.85 0.74 -5.28
N ILE A 37 -5.81 1.63 -5.50
CA ILE A 37 -6.87 1.91 -4.53
C ILE A 37 -8.16 1.34 -5.11
N LYS A 38 -8.79 0.42 -4.36
CA LYS A 38 -10.12 -0.08 -4.70
C LYS A 38 -11.14 0.98 -4.28
N GLY A 39 -11.94 1.46 -5.23
CA GLY A 39 -12.91 2.54 -5.02
C GLY A 39 -14.12 2.18 -4.15
N ASP A 40 -14.15 0.98 -3.56
CA ASP A 40 -15.18 0.59 -2.60
C ASP A 40 -14.86 1.22 -1.24
N ILE A 41 -15.56 2.30 -0.92
CA ILE A 41 -15.55 2.95 0.39
C ILE A 41 -16.51 2.17 1.29
N ASP A 42 -16.07 1.79 2.47
CA ASP A 42 -16.93 1.11 3.43
C ASP A 42 -17.65 2.07 4.39
N GLU A 43 -18.43 1.52 5.32
CA GLU A 43 -19.26 2.30 6.25
C GLU A 43 -18.46 3.26 7.13
N GLU A 44 -17.17 2.99 7.34
CA GLU A 44 -16.24 3.84 8.10
C GLU A 44 -15.52 4.88 7.24
N GLY A 45 -15.83 4.97 5.94
CA GLY A 45 -15.21 5.92 5.03
C GLY A 45 -13.79 5.53 4.60
N ARG A 46 -13.35 4.27 4.81
CA ARG A 46 -12.02 3.84 4.37
C ARG A 46 -12.09 2.98 3.11
N VAL A 47 -10.99 3.00 2.34
CA VAL A 47 -10.81 2.24 1.11
C VAL A 47 -9.74 1.17 1.29
N THR A 48 -9.80 0.13 0.46
CA THR A 48 -8.74 -0.88 0.40
C THR A 48 -7.69 -0.45 -0.60
N ALA A 49 -6.46 -0.27 -0.16
CA ALA A 49 -5.29 0.03 -0.99
C ALA A 49 -4.34 -1.17 -1.01
N ILE A 50 -3.85 -1.51 -2.20
CA ILE A 50 -2.87 -2.56 -2.44
C ILE A 50 -1.51 -1.91 -2.61
N PHE A 51 -0.53 -2.44 -1.88
CA PHE A 51 0.85 -2.00 -1.91
C PHE A 51 1.77 -3.13 -2.33
N LYS A 52 2.94 -2.77 -2.86
CA LYS A 52 4.03 -3.71 -3.13
C LYS A 52 5.35 -3.22 -2.55
N ARG A 53 6.26 -4.14 -2.29
CA ARG A 53 7.64 -3.84 -1.90
C ARG A 53 8.57 -4.92 -2.43
N ALA A 54 9.80 -4.56 -2.81
CA ALA A 54 10.79 -5.54 -3.21
C ALA A 54 11.21 -6.38 -1.99
N LYS A 55 11.19 -7.72 -2.10
CA LYS A 55 11.87 -8.58 -1.13
C LYS A 55 13.36 -8.33 -1.21
N LEU A 56 13.98 -8.15 -0.05
CA LEU A 56 15.43 -8.07 0.10
C LEU A 56 16.12 -9.43 -0.17
N GLU A 57 15.35 -10.51 -0.27
CA GLU A 57 15.85 -11.84 -0.60
C GLU A 57 16.26 -11.90 -2.07
N THR A 58 17.56 -11.84 -2.34
CA THR A 58 18.11 -12.21 -3.65
C THR A 58 18.11 -13.73 -3.73
N ILE A 59 17.25 -14.31 -4.58
CA ILE A 59 17.36 -15.73 -4.92
C ILE A 59 18.59 -15.88 -5.81
N SER A 60 19.68 -16.37 -5.24
CA SER A 60 20.83 -16.84 -6.01
C SER A 60 20.41 -18.13 -6.73
N VAL A 61 20.24 -18.05 -8.06
CA VAL A 61 19.98 -19.19 -8.93
C VAL A 61 21.30 -19.72 -9.47
#